data_AF-A0AAV4Y6E1-F1
#
_entry.id   AF-A0AAV4Y6E1-F1
#
_cell.length_a   1.000
_cell.length_b   1.000
_cell.length_c   1.000
_cell.angle_alpha   90.00
_cell.angle_beta   90.00
_cell.angle_gamma   90.00
#
_symmetry.space_group_name_H-M   'P 1'
#
loop_
_entity.id
_entity.type
_entity.pdbx_description
1 polymer ?
#
loop_
_entity_poly.entity_id
_entity_poly.type
_entity_poly.pdbx_seq_one_letter_code
_entity_poly.pdbx_strand_id
1 'polypeptide(L)'
;MNLQPLHDLKDIYPEVKEDIELIKQLQRLDEMYDDVKVTLVAMRRWTQETYTEFDDDQEEKIATLLQTLGDCSKTFSSVAGDVSLYKDVDRRLFDRAIQQYQKGLEKGIPTYNLAFRRLKEELGKVICISN
;
A
#
# COMPACT_ATOMS: atom_id res chain seq x y z
N MET A 1 21.71 -3.05 -49.75
CA MET A 1 21.15 -3.42 -48.44
C MET A 1 20.73 -4.88 -48.53
N ASN A 2 21.33 -5.76 -47.74
CA ASN A 2 20.88 -7.15 -47.63
C ASN A 2 19.76 -7.21 -46.60
N LEU A 3 18.53 -7.46 -47.06
CA LEU A 3 17.38 -7.65 -46.20
C LEU A 3 17.34 -9.11 -45.77
N GLN A 4 17.47 -9.38 -44.47
CA GLN A 4 17.31 -10.73 -43.94
C GLN A 4 15.83 -11.11 -43.85
N PRO A 5 15.48 -12.39 -44.06
CA PRO A 5 14.11 -12.89 -43.89
C PRO A 5 13.59 -12.61 -42.48
N LEU A 6 12.33 -12.18 -42.39
CA LEU A 6 11.68 -11.81 -41.13
C LEU A 6 11.68 -12.96 -40.09
N HIS A 7 11.74 -14.21 -40.54
CA HIS A 7 11.78 -15.38 -39.68
C HIS A 7 13.09 -15.52 -38.89
N ASP A 8 14.20 -14.96 -39.38
CA ASP A 8 15.51 -15.00 -38.69
C ASP A 8 15.63 -13.93 -37.60
N LEU A 9 14.68 -12.98 -37.51
CA LEU A 9 14.60 -11.95 -36.47
C LEU A 9 13.89 -12.45 -35.19
N LYS A 10 13.28 -13.64 -35.23
CA LYS A 10 12.45 -14.15 -34.13
C LYS A 10 13.24 -14.42 -32.84
N ASP A 11 14.53 -14.67 -32.96
CA ASP A 11 15.45 -14.84 -31.81
C ASP A 11 15.97 -13.51 -31.25
N ILE A 12 15.80 -12.40 -31.99
CA ILE A 12 16.22 -11.05 -31.57
C ILE A 12 15.10 -10.37 -30.76
N TYR A 13 13.85 -10.70 -31.04
CA TYR A 13 12.68 -10.12 -30.39
C TYR A 13 11.84 -11.22 -29.72
N PRO A 14 12.04 -11.47 -28.40
CA PRO A 14 11.25 -12.46 -27.69
C PRO A 14 9.76 -12.10 -27.76
N GLU A 15 8.93 -13.12 -27.94
CA GLU A 15 7.47 -12.99 -27.96
C GLU A 15 7.00 -12.59 -26.55
N VAL A 16 6.75 -11.29 -26.34
CA VAL A 16 6.23 -10.78 -25.06
C VAL A 16 4.77 -11.23 -24.94
N LYS A 17 4.52 -12.21 -24.08
CA LYS A 17 3.16 -12.64 -23.73
C LYS A 17 2.70 -11.89 -22.49
N GLU A 18 1.46 -11.44 -22.53
CA GLU A 18 0.82 -10.79 -21.39
C GLU A 18 0.67 -11.78 -20.23
N ASP A 19 1.35 -11.52 -19.11
CA ASP A 19 1.15 -12.27 -17.87
C ASP A 19 -0.06 -11.70 -17.13
N ILE A 20 -1.24 -12.26 -17.42
CA ILE A 20 -2.52 -11.88 -16.83
C ILE A 20 -2.48 -11.98 -15.29
N GLU A 21 -1.70 -12.90 -14.74
CA GLU A 21 -1.59 -13.08 -13.29
C GLU A 21 -0.76 -11.95 -12.66
N LEU A 22 0.34 -11.56 -13.30
CA LEU A 22 1.15 -10.41 -12.87
C LEU A 22 0.32 -9.11 -12.89
N ILE A 23 -0.51 -8.92 -13.93
CA ILE A 23 -1.39 -7.74 -14.03
C ILE A 23 -2.38 -7.70 -12.86
N LYS A 24 -3.02 -8.82 -12.52
CA LYS A 24 -3.93 -8.88 -11.36
C LYS A 24 -3.23 -8.58 -10.05
N GLN A 25 -2.00 -9.08 -9.87
CA GLN A 25 -1.21 -8.81 -8.67
C GLN A 25 -0.83 -7.33 -8.57
N LEU A 26 -0.48 -6.70 -9.70
CA LEU A 26 -0.20 -5.27 -9.77
C LEU A 26 -1.43 -4.43 -9.46
N GLN A 27 -2.59 -4.75 -10.04
CA GLN A 27 -3.85 -4.07 -9.74
C GLN A 27 -4.20 -4.15 -8.26
N ARG A 28 -4.06 -5.33 -7.66
CA ARG A 28 -4.30 -5.52 -6.22
C ARG A 28 -3.33 -4.71 -5.36
N LEU A 29 -2.06 -4.64 -5.75
CA LEU A 29 -1.05 -3.86 -5.04
C LEU A 29 -1.32 -2.35 -5.14
N ASP A 30 -1.78 -1.89 -6.31
CA ASP A 30 -2.17 -0.50 -6.56
C ASP A 30 -3.34 -0.07 -5.66
N GLU A 31 -4.39 -0.90 -5.58
CA GLU A 31 -5.53 -0.65 -4.67
C GLU A 31 -5.10 -0.54 -3.20
N MET A 32 -4.19 -1.40 -2.74
CA MET A 32 -3.65 -1.34 -1.38
C MET A 32 -2.80 -0.09 -1.15
N TYR A 33 -2.01 0.30 -2.15
CA TYR A 33 -1.18 1.50 -2.07
C TYR A 33 -2.03 2.76 -1.99
N ASP A 34 -3.11 2.84 -2.76
CA ASP A 34 -4.07 3.93 -2.72
C ASP A 34 -4.76 4.03 -1.34
N ASP A 35 -5.21 2.91 -0.76
CA ASP A 35 -5.77 2.89 0.60
C ASP A 35 -4.77 3.45 1.63
N VAL A 36 -3.52 2.99 1.60
CA VAL A 36 -2.46 3.48 2.50
C VAL A 36 -2.21 4.96 2.30
N LYS A 37 -2.06 5.42 1.06
CA LYS A 37 -1.72 6.81 0.73
C LYS A 37 -2.85 7.76 1.13
N VAL A 38 -4.09 7.45 0.76
CA VAL A 38 -5.27 8.25 1.12
C VAL A 38 -5.42 8.33 2.64
N THR A 39 -5.27 7.19 3.33
CA THR A 39 -5.40 7.14 4.79
C THR A 39 -4.28 7.91 5.49
N LEU A 40 -3.03 7.79 5.03
CA LEU A 40 -1.89 8.54 5.58
C LEU A 40 -2.12 10.06 5.49
N VAL A 41 -2.59 10.55 4.33
CA VAL A 41 -2.89 11.97 4.14
C VAL A 41 -4.03 12.42 5.05
N ALA A 42 -5.12 11.65 5.09
CA ALA A 42 -6.27 11.97 5.94
C ALA A 42 -5.90 12.00 7.42
N MET A 43 -5.05 11.06 7.86
CA MET A 43 -4.63 10.95 9.25
C MET A 43 -3.69 12.07 9.65
N ARG A 44 -2.68 12.40 8.82
CA ARG A 44 -1.79 13.56 9.06
C ARG A 44 -2.57 14.86 9.15
N ARG A 45 -3.51 15.06 8.23
CA ARG A 45 -4.39 16.23 8.23
C ARG A 45 -5.21 16.28 9.53
N TRP A 46 -5.83 15.17 9.91
CA TRP A 46 -6.61 15.09 11.14
C TRP A 46 -5.75 15.39 12.39
N THR A 47 -4.54 14.84 12.50
CA THR A 47 -3.64 15.13 13.64
C THR A 47 -3.15 16.59 13.68
N GLN A 48 -3.11 17.29 12.54
CA GLN A 48 -2.70 18.70 12.46
C GLN A 48 -3.84 19.67 12.70
N GLU A 49 -5.05 19.35 12.22
CA GLU A 49 -6.23 20.21 12.31
C GLU A 49 -7.01 19.99 13.62
N THR A 50 -6.75 18.90 14.33
CA THR A 50 -7.42 18.61 15.61
C THR A 50 -6.74 19.39 16.74
N TYR A 51 -7.51 20.25 17.40
CA TYR A 51 -7.08 20.99 18.60
C TYR A 51 -7.29 20.22 19.91
N THR A 52 -7.58 18.92 19.81
CA THR A 52 -7.80 18.04 20.96
C THR A 52 -6.47 17.62 21.53
N GLU A 53 -6.29 17.78 22.85
CA GLU A 53 -5.20 17.14 23.57
C GLU A 53 -5.49 15.65 23.67
N PHE A 54 -4.63 14.84 23.08
CA PHE A 54 -4.67 13.38 23.21
C PHE A 54 -3.89 13.00 24.47
N ASP A 55 -4.38 12.00 25.20
CA ASP A 55 -3.59 11.39 26.27
C ASP A 55 -2.49 10.47 25.68
N ASP A 56 -1.55 10.04 26.52
CA ASP A 56 -0.39 9.23 26.09
C ASP A 56 -0.82 7.95 25.36
N ASP A 57 -1.89 7.28 25.80
CA ASP A 57 -2.40 6.05 25.20
C ASP A 57 -3.01 6.32 23.80
N GLN A 58 -3.70 7.45 23.65
CA GLN A 58 -4.29 7.89 22.39
C GLN A 58 -3.20 8.30 21.39
N GLU A 59 -2.18 9.03 21.85
CA GLU A 59 -1.02 9.38 21.03
C GLU A 59 -0.27 8.13 20.56
N GLU A 60 -0.08 7.13 21.42
CA GLU A 60 0.58 5.88 21.06
C GLU A 60 -0.17 5.12 19.97
N LYS A 61 -1.51 5.04 20.06
CA LYS A 61 -2.34 4.39 19.03
C LYS A 61 -2.27 5.11 17.69
N ILE A 62 -2.31 6.44 17.71
CA ILE A 62 -2.17 7.30 16.52
C ILE A 62 -0.78 7.12 15.91
N ALA A 63 0.28 7.17 16.72
CA ALA A 63 1.65 7.02 16.27
C ALA A 63 1.89 5.63 15.66
N THR A 64 1.38 4.58 16.29
CA THR A 64 1.50 3.19 15.81
C THR A 64 0.87 3.01 14.43
N LEU A 65 -0.34 3.54 14.22
CA LEU A 65 -1.02 3.45 12.94
C LEU A 65 -0.33 4.31 11.86
N LEU A 66 0.14 5.52 12.20
CA LEU A 66 0.93 6.36 11.27
C LEU A 66 2.25 5.69 10.86
N GLN A 67 2.95 5.08 11.81
CA GLN A 67 4.20 4.37 11.55
C GLN A 67 3.96 3.18 10.61
N THR A 68 2.93 2.39 10.90
CA THR A 68 2.52 1.24 10.08
C THR A 68 2.19 1.66 8.64
N LEU A 69 1.41 2.73 8.46
CA LEU A 69 1.10 3.30 7.15
C LEU A 69 2.36 3.78 6.42
N GLY A 70 3.29 4.42 7.14
CA GLY A 70 4.57 4.87 6.60
C GLY A 70 5.43 3.71 6.08
N ASP A 71 5.52 2.62 6.84
CA ASP A 71 6.30 1.44 6.46
C ASP A 71 5.67 0.66 5.29
N CYS A 72 4.33 0.61 5.23
CA CYS A 72 3.63 0.08 4.06
C CYS A 72 3.93 0.92 2.81
N SER A 73 3.83 2.25 2.91
CA SER A 73 4.08 3.16 1.79
C SER A 73 5.52 3.05 1.23
N LYS A 74 6.52 2.93 2.11
CA LYS A 74 7.91 2.66 1.71
C LYS A 74 8.05 1.32 0.97
N THR A 75 7.43 0.27 1.50
CA THR A 75 7.49 -1.06 0.90
C THR A 75 6.86 -1.06 -0.50
N PHE A 76 5.68 -0.45 -0.66
CA PHE A 76 5.03 -0.32 -1.96
C PHE A 76 5.84 0.52 -2.95
N SER A 77 6.48 1.58 -2.48
CA SER A 77 7.35 2.43 -3.31
C SER A 77 8.60 1.66 -3.79
N SER A 78 9.13 0.75 -2.95
CA SER A 78 10.21 -0.16 -3.36
C SER A 78 9.76 -1.12 -4.45
N VAL A 79 8.56 -1.71 -4.32
CA VAL A 79 7.99 -2.60 -5.35
C VAL A 79 7.80 -1.83 -6.66
N ALA A 80 7.23 -0.62 -6.61
CA ALA A 80 7.04 0.19 -7.81
C ALA A 80 8.36 0.55 -8.53
N GLY A 81 9.46 0.69 -7.80
CA GLY A 81 10.79 0.93 -8.37
C GLY A 81 11.42 -0.30 -9.03
N ASP A 82 11.11 -1.49 -8.52
CA ASP A 82 11.68 -2.76 -8.99
C ASP A 82 10.84 -3.45 -10.08
N VAL A 83 9.54 -3.13 -10.17
CA VAL A 83 8.65 -3.67 -11.20
C VAL A 83 8.97 -3.06 -12.55
N SER A 84 9.35 -3.91 -13.50
CA SER A 84 9.50 -3.56 -14.92
C SER A 84 8.72 -4.53 -15.78
N LEU A 85 7.93 -4.01 -16.72
CA LEU A 85 7.21 -4.84 -17.71
C LEU A 85 8.16 -5.58 -18.67
N TYR A 86 9.44 -5.21 -18.68
CA TYR A 86 10.45 -5.71 -19.61
C TYR A 86 11.48 -6.63 -18.94
N LYS A 87 11.32 -6.96 -17.65
CA LYS A 87 12.19 -7.86 -16.90
C LYS A 87 11.36 -8.84 -16.08
N ASP A 88 11.95 -9.99 -15.79
CA ASP A 88 11.36 -10.92 -14.82
C ASP A 88 11.28 -10.23 -13.45
N VAL A 89 10.05 -10.07 -12.96
CA VAL A 89 9.79 -9.49 -11.65
C VAL A 89 9.79 -10.60 -10.61
N ASP A 90 10.53 -10.39 -9.51
CA ASP A 90 10.49 -11.33 -8.38
C ASP A 90 9.11 -11.27 -7.70
N ARG A 91 8.33 -12.33 -7.88
CA ARG A 91 6.98 -12.44 -7.31
C ARG A 91 6.97 -12.32 -5.78
N ARG A 92 8.09 -12.63 -5.12
CA ARG A 92 8.25 -12.52 -3.66
C ARG A 92 8.16 -11.08 -3.16
N LEU A 93 8.43 -10.09 -4.03
CA LEU A 93 8.29 -8.67 -3.67
C LEU A 93 6.82 -8.29 -3.47
N PHE A 94 5.92 -8.78 -4.33
CA PHE A 94 4.47 -8.57 -4.17
C PHE A 94 3.95 -9.23 -2.91
N ASP A 95 4.32 -10.50 -2.68
CA ASP A 95 3.90 -11.23 -1.48
C ASP A 95 4.34 -10.53 -0.20
N ARG A 96 5.57 -10.01 -0.16
CA ARG A 96 6.09 -9.26 0.98
C ARG A 96 5.29 -7.97 1.22
N ALA A 97 4.98 -7.23 0.17
CA ALA A 97 4.21 -5.99 0.28
C ALA A 97 2.78 -6.25 0.77
N ILE A 98 2.12 -7.29 0.23
CA ILE A 98 0.79 -7.71 0.66
C ILE A 98 0.81 -8.17 2.12
N GLN A 99 1.80 -8.96 2.53
CA GLN A 99 1.96 -9.41 3.91
C GLN A 99 2.20 -8.24 4.86
N GLN A 100 3.03 -7.26 4.47
CA GLN A 100 3.28 -6.06 5.27
C GLN A 100 1.99 -5.26 5.47
N TYR A 101 1.21 -5.07 4.40
CA TYR A 101 -0.09 -4.41 4.47
C TYR A 101 -1.05 -5.15 5.43
N GLN A 102 -1.16 -6.48 5.30
CA GLN A 102 -2.07 -7.28 6.13
C GLN A 102 -1.64 -7.39 7.59
N LYS A 103 -0.33 -7.44 7.86
CA LYS A 103 0.21 -7.58 9.22
C LYS A 103 -0.16 -6.41 10.12
N GLY A 104 -0.23 -5.20 9.55
CA GLY A 104 -0.59 -4.00 10.29
C GLY A 104 -2.10 -3.80 10.48
N LEU A 105 -2.93 -4.66 9.89
CA LEU A 105 -4.38 -4.62 10.07
C LEU A 105 -4.82 -5.61 11.16
N GLU A 106 -5.70 -5.15 12.04
CA GLU A 106 -6.34 -6.00 13.03
C GLU A 106 -7.31 -7.00 12.39
N LYS A 107 -7.56 -8.12 13.08
CA LYS A 107 -8.52 -9.13 12.62
C LYS A 107 -9.90 -8.50 12.41
N GLY A 108 -10.44 -8.66 11.20
CA GLY A 108 -11.76 -8.13 10.83
C GLY A 108 -11.74 -6.69 10.34
N ILE A 109 -10.57 -6.06 10.19
CA ILE A 109 -10.40 -4.78 9.50
C ILE A 109 -9.73 -5.02 8.14
N PRO A 110 -10.42 -4.79 7.02
CA PRO A 110 -9.89 -5.09 5.69
C PRO A 110 -9.02 -3.97 5.09
N THR A 111 -9.15 -2.74 5.60
CA THR A 111 -8.45 -1.56 5.06
C THR A 111 -7.97 -0.63 6.16
N TYR A 112 -6.88 0.09 5.91
CA TYR A 112 -6.39 1.10 6.83
C TYR A 112 -7.35 2.27 6.92
N ASN A 113 -8.12 2.58 5.87
CA ASN A 113 -9.18 3.58 5.97
C ASN A 113 -10.21 3.21 7.05
N LEU A 114 -10.59 1.93 7.15
CA LEU A 114 -11.51 1.47 8.19
C LEU A 114 -10.83 1.48 9.57
N ALA A 115 -9.57 1.08 9.66
CA ALA A 115 -8.79 1.16 10.90
C ALA A 115 -8.77 2.61 11.44
N PHE A 116 -8.49 3.57 10.56
CA PHE A 116 -8.49 4.99 10.88
C PHE A 116 -9.86 5.50 11.33
N ARG A 117 -10.95 5.12 10.65
CA ARG A 117 -12.32 5.52 11.07
C ARG A 117 -12.66 4.99 12.45
N ARG A 118 -12.34 3.73 12.75
CA ARG A 118 -12.55 3.15 14.08
C ARG A 118 -11.75 3.88 15.14
N LEU A 119 -10.48 4.16 14.87
CA LEU A 119 -9.65 4.94 15.78
C LEU A 119 -10.29 6.31 16.07
N LYS A 120 -10.75 7.04 15.03
CA LYS A 120 -11.44 8.32 15.23
C LYS A 120 -12.72 8.19 16.06
N GLU A 121 -13.51 7.14 15.85
CA GLU A 121 -14.74 6.90 16.63
C GLU A 121 -14.44 6.56 18.09
N GLU A 122 -13.42 5.74 18.36
CA GLU A 122 -12.99 5.41 19.72
C GLU A 122 -12.55 6.67 20.47
N LEU A 123 -11.70 7.48 19.84
CA LEU A 123 -11.23 8.73 20.40
C LEU A 123 -12.37 9.74 20.58
N GLY A 124 -13.29 9.84 19.63
CA GLY A 124 -14.48 10.68 19.73
C GLY A 124 -15.43 10.27 20.85
N LYS A 125 -15.57 8.97 21.12
CA LYS A 125 -16.40 8.45 22.23
C LYS A 125 -15.77 8.76 23.59
N VAL A 126 -14.44 8.68 23.72
CA VAL A 126 -13.74 9.00 24.97
C VAL A 126 -13.94 10.47 25.37
N ILE A 127 -13.92 11.39 24.41
CA ILE A 127 -14.14 12.83 24.67
C ILE A 127 -15.56 13.12 25.19
N CYS A 128 -16.57 12.34 24.79
CA CYS A 128 -17.95 12.55 25.24
C CYS A 128 -18.27 11.98 26.63
N ILE A 129 -17.44 11.10 27.19
CA ILE A 129 -17.68 10.47 28.50
C ILE A 129 -17.05 11.29 29.64
N SER A 130 -16.13 12.20 29.32
CA SER A 130 -15.35 12.98 30.28
C SER A 130 -15.93 14.37 30.63
N ASN A 131 -17.19 14.65 30.29
CA ASN A 131 -17.89 15.89 30.65
C ASN A 131 -19.04 15.65 31.64
#